data_AF-A0A914F112-F1
#
_entry.id   AF-A0A914F112-F1
#
_cell.length_a   1.000
_cell.length_b   1.000
_cell.length_c   1.000
_cell.angle_alpha   90.00
_cell.angle_beta   90.00
_cell.angle_gamma   90.00
#
_symmetry.space_group_name_H-M   'P 1'
#
loop_
_entity.id
_entity.type
_entity.pdbx_description
1 polymer ?
#
loop_
_entity_poly.entity_id
_entity_poly.type
_entity_poly.pdbx_seq_one_letter_code
_entity_poly.pdbx_strand_id
1 'polypeptide(L)'
;MQHSIFITNLRFWLIAILECTLLGLAFYRPCLSQIVEPMVPIRNPGQMPLPPGLEVPHQKIKNMIGGVYSENITLFFRNSPYRVTSELIVEAGATMTIETGVQMYFDTGVGLKIYGTIRAIGNEFAHIEMLPYQQQLNYEDTFPDFKLIDGPTVRQGRLQVKFRDRWRGVCSALTNWTSVDTQVACKSMGYSDGAFYTWFRRNNDTYPFVMPVPGCRPADKNLWDCHGFAKLDKIPLSENLCQGEDDIGLYCWGQPTFTGWAKHWKGLQIYNSPYHYVHLDPDMVSVARESNSRIEFLNIMYAGYDGLSFFTDNILKIVTYYVEI
;
A
#
# COMPACT_ATOMS: atom_id res chain seq x y z
N MET A 1 -62.16 -23.39 29.97
CA MET A 1 -62.09 -22.38 28.89
C MET A 1 -61.39 -23.07 27.72
N GLN A 2 -62.13 -23.89 26.94
CA GLN A 2 -62.60 -23.57 25.57
C GLN A 2 -61.46 -23.07 24.66
N HIS A 3 -61.10 -23.61 23.47
CA HIS A 3 -61.44 -24.76 22.62
C HIS A 3 -60.24 -24.87 21.62
N SER A 4 -59.54 -26.01 21.53
CA SER A 4 -59.39 -26.93 20.34
C SER A 4 -59.19 -26.25 18.96
N ILE A 5 -58.21 -26.63 18.12
CA ILE A 5 -58.21 -27.78 17.17
C ILE A 5 -56.79 -27.82 16.49
N PHE A 6 -55.99 -28.90 16.55
CA PHE A 6 -55.92 -30.09 15.66
C PHE A 6 -55.47 -29.75 14.19
N ILE A 7 -54.32 -30.22 13.65
CA ILE A 7 -54.15 -31.36 12.70
C ILE A 7 -52.69 -31.26 12.16
N THR A 8 -51.73 -32.06 12.63
CA THR A 8 -51.20 -33.33 12.06
C THR A 8 -50.51 -33.26 10.69
N ASN A 9 -49.18 -33.50 10.66
CA ASN A 9 -48.59 -34.63 9.93
C ASN A 9 -47.13 -34.92 10.34
N LEU A 10 -46.97 -35.37 11.59
CA LEU A 10 -46.02 -36.43 11.91
C LEU A 10 -46.62 -37.74 11.36
N ARG A 11 -46.20 -38.17 10.17
CA ARG A 11 -46.36 -39.54 9.66
C ARG A 11 -45.74 -39.59 8.27
N PHE A 12 -44.43 -39.83 8.19
CA PHE A 12 -43.76 -40.57 7.11
C PHE A 12 -42.34 -40.92 7.58
N TRP A 13 -42.26 -41.51 8.78
CA TRP A 13 -41.11 -42.28 9.26
C TRP A 13 -41.65 -43.65 9.64
N LEU A 14 -42.14 -44.39 8.65
CA LEU A 14 -42.51 -45.81 8.66
C LEU A 14 -43.25 -46.05 7.34
N ILE A 15 -42.88 -47.11 6.60
CA ILE A 15 -43.08 -47.36 5.15
C ILE A 15 -41.92 -46.73 4.35
N ALA A 16 -40.93 -47.43 3.81
CA ALA A 16 -40.82 -48.83 3.46
C ALA A 16 -39.35 -49.28 3.61
N ILE A 17 -39.13 -50.25 4.49
CA ILE A 17 -38.11 -51.28 4.32
C ILE A 17 -38.89 -52.47 3.78
N LEU A 18 -38.53 -52.94 2.59
CA LEU A 18 -38.95 -54.12 1.80
C LEU A 18 -39.04 -53.59 0.35
N GLU A 19 -38.21 -53.94 -0.63
CA GLU A 19 -37.51 -55.18 -0.92
C GLU A 19 -36.17 -54.85 -1.62
N CYS A 20 -35.08 -55.51 -1.23
CA CYS A 20 -33.97 -55.74 -2.16
C CYS A 20 -33.19 -56.97 -1.72
N THR A 21 -33.46 -58.08 -2.43
CA THR A 21 -32.60 -59.23 -2.78
C THR A 21 -33.06 -60.60 -2.31
N LEU A 22 -33.66 -61.33 -3.26
CA LEU A 22 -33.53 -62.78 -3.36
C LEU A 22 -32.13 -63.10 -3.93
N LEU A 23 -31.54 -64.17 -3.38
CA LEU A 23 -30.26 -64.82 -3.70
C LEU A 23 -29.02 -64.31 -2.94
N GLY A 24 -28.85 -64.87 -1.73
CA GLY A 24 -27.67 -65.68 -1.46
C GLY A 24 -26.36 -64.99 -1.07
N LEU A 25 -26.18 -64.81 0.24
CA LEU A 25 -24.92 -64.97 0.98
C LEU A 25 -23.75 -64.00 0.69
N ALA A 26 -23.66 -62.98 1.59
CA ALA A 26 -22.48 -62.48 2.30
C ALA A 26 -21.21 -62.06 1.53
N PHE A 27 -20.92 -60.75 1.47
CA PHE A 27 -19.93 -60.05 2.33
C PHE A 27 -19.76 -58.56 1.92
N TYR A 28 -20.27 -57.67 2.79
CA TYR A 28 -19.76 -56.34 3.18
C TYR A 28 -18.96 -55.44 2.20
N ARG A 29 -19.56 -54.32 1.75
CA ARG A 29 -19.34 -52.94 2.28
C ARG A 29 -20.17 -51.91 1.47
N PRO A 30 -20.81 -50.91 2.12
CA PRO A 30 -21.80 -50.06 1.47
C PRO A 30 -21.19 -48.89 0.67
N CYS A 31 -21.88 -48.54 -0.42
CA CYS A 31 -21.76 -47.29 -1.16
C CYS A 31 -21.91 -46.08 -0.23
N LEU A 32 -20.89 -45.22 -0.20
CA LEU A 32 -21.04 -43.83 0.22
C LEU A 32 -21.78 -43.08 -0.89
N SER A 33 -23.00 -42.62 -0.62
CA SER A 33 -23.66 -41.63 -1.45
C SER A 33 -22.85 -40.34 -1.43
N GLN A 34 -22.27 -39.97 -2.59
CA GLN A 34 -21.69 -38.65 -2.80
C GLN A 34 -22.79 -37.60 -2.64
N ILE A 35 -22.75 -36.91 -1.50
CA ILE A 35 -23.33 -35.59 -1.36
C ILE A 35 -22.52 -34.71 -2.31
N VAL A 36 -23.17 -34.19 -3.35
CA VAL A 36 -22.57 -33.13 -4.16
C VAL A 36 -22.56 -31.89 -3.26
N GLU A 37 -21.44 -31.69 -2.57
CA GLU A 37 -21.16 -30.42 -1.90
C GLU A 37 -21.18 -29.31 -2.95
N PRO A 38 -21.83 -28.16 -2.69
CA PRO A 38 -21.76 -27.04 -3.61
C PRO A 38 -20.28 -26.67 -3.78
N MET A 39 -19.83 -26.63 -5.04
CA MET A 39 -18.48 -26.28 -5.42
C MET A 39 -18.04 -25.02 -4.67
N VAL A 40 -17.10 -25.18 -3.75
CA VAL A 40 -16.42 -24.06 -3.09
C VAL A 40 -15.76 -23.25 -4.21
N PRO A 41 -16.08 -21.95 -4.38
CA PRO A 41 -15.38 -21.14 -5.36
C PRO A 41 -13.89 -21.15 -5.02
N ILE A 42 -13.06 -21.45 -6.02
CA ILE A 42 -11.60 -21.48 -5.91
C ILE A 42 -11.17 -20.16 -5.24
N ARG A 43 -10.75 -20.24 -3.97
CA ARG A 43 -10.28 -19.08 -3.22
C ARG A 43 -8.94 -18.67 -3.83
N ASN A 44 -8.88 -17.43 -4.32
CA ASN A 44 -7.61 -16.78 -4.56
C ASN A 44 -6.78 -16.79 -3.25
N PRO A 45 -5.46 -17.00 -3.31
CA PRO A 45 -4.62 -16.91 -2.12
C PRO A 45 -4.79 -15.53 -1.47
N GLY A 46 -5.23 -15.51 -0.20
CA GLY A 46 -5.36 -14.28 0.61
C GLY A 46 -6.72 -14.03 1.28
N GLN A 47 -7.73 -14.89 1.14
CA GLN A 47 -9.02 -14.70 1.83
C GLN A 47 -9.22 -15.70 2.96
N MET A 48 -8.88 -15.29 4.18
CA MET A 48 -9.41 -15.94 5.39
C MET A 48 -10.78 -15.33 5.70
N PRO A 49 -11.86 -16.12 5.83
CA PRO A 49 -13.16 -15.57 6.20
C PRO A 49 -13.08 -14.93 7.58
N LEU A 50 -13.65 -13.73 7.73
CA LEU A 50 -13.79 -13.08 9.03
C LEU A 50 -14.68 -13.96 9.94
N PRO A 51 -14.40 -14.01 11.25
CA PRO A 51 -15.31 -14.63 12.21
C PRO A 51 -16.71 -14.01 12.11
N PRO A 52 -17.79 -14.81 12.23
CA PRO A 52 -19.15 -14.30 12.24
C PRO A 52 -19.31 -13.25 13.36
N GLY A 53 -19.83 -12.05 13.03
CA GLY A 53 -20.05 -10.96 13.98
C GLY A 53 -19.01 -9.84 13.98
N LEU A 54 -18.01 -9.90 13.09
CA LEU A 54 -16.98 -8.86 12.90
C LEU A 54 -17.12 -8.15 11.54
N GLU A 55 -18.35 -8.02 11.04
CA GLU A 55 -18.65 -7.19 9.87
C GLU A 55 -18.64 -5.72 10.30
N VAL A 56 -17.54 -5.02 10.05
CA VAL A 56 -17.49 -3.57 10.21
C VAL A 56 -18.50 -2.97 9.22
N PRO A 57 -19.49 -2.16 9.65
CA PRO A 57 -20.46 -1.58 8.73
C PRO A 57 -19.74 -0.71 7.70
N HIS A 58 -19.69 -1.15 6.45
CA HIS A 58 -19.10 -0.35 5.38
C HIS A 58 -19.90 0.95 5.23
N GLN A 59 -19.22 2.09 5.33
CA GLN A 59 -19.86 3.37 5.03
C GLN A 59 -20.25 3.35 3.55
N LYS A 60 -21.56 3.46 3.27
CA LYS A 60 -22.09 3.35 1.91
C LYS A 60 -21.44 4.41 1.02
N ILE A 61 -20.84 3.97 -0.10
CA ILE A 61 -20.27 4.88 -1.10
C ILE A 61 -21.32 5.90 -1.52
N LYS A 62 -20.98 7.18 -1.41
CA LYS A 62 -21.89 8.28 -1.75
C LYS A 62 -21.69 8.77 -3.17
N ASN A 63 -20.47 8.70 -3.69
CA ASN A 63 -20.14 9.24 -5.01
C ASN A 63 -19.11 8.38 -5.73
N MET A 64 -19.24 8.26 -7.06
CA MET A 64 -18.30 7.56 -7.93
C MET A 64 -17.67 8.57 -8.88
N ILE A 65 -16.34 8.59 -8.95
CA ILE A 65 -15.57 9.53 -9.76
C ILE A 65 -14.53 8.80 -10.61
N GLY A 66 -14.06 9.46 -11.66
CA GLY A 66 -13.06 8.91 -12.57
C GLY A 66 -13.00 9.69 -13.88
N GLY A 67 -11.92 9.51 -14.63
CA GLY A 67 -11.72 10.15 -15.92
C GLY A 67 -10.89 11.43 -15.82
N VAL A 68 -11.06 12.30 -16.81
CA VAL A 68 -10.22 13.49 -17.02
C VAL A 68 -10.96 14.74 -16.55
N TYR A 69 -10.27 15.57 -15.76
CA TYR A 69 -10.74 16.84 -15.25
C TYR A 69 -9.90 17.98 -15.84
N SER A 70 -10.49 18.70 -16.79
CA SER A 70 -9.91 19.88 -17.44
C SER A 70 -10.24 21.19 -16.72
N GLU A 71 -11.21 21.17 -15.82
CA GLU A 71 -11.63 22.30 -14.99
C GLU A 71 -11.34 22.05 -13.51
N ASN A 72 -11.40 23.12 -12.71
CA ASN A 72 -11.22 23.02 -11.26
C ASN A 72 -12.32 22.16 -10.63
N ILE A 73 -11.91 21.26 -9.74
CA ILE A 73 -12.83 20.38 -9.02
C ILE A 73 -12.54 20.42 -7.52
N THR A 74 -13.60 20.40 -6.72
CA THR A 74 -13.52 20.25 -5.27
C THR A 74 -14.22 18.96 -4.82
N LEU A 75 -13.47 18.09 -4.15
CA LEU A 75 -14.01 16.92 -3.45
C LEU A 75 -14.43 17.35 -2.04
N PHE A 76 -15.74 17.46 -1.83
CA PHE A 76 -16.34 17.89 -0.58
C PHE A 76 -16.49 16.75 0.43
N PHE A 77 -16.22 17.03 1.71
CA PHE A 77 -16.39 16.07 2.79
C PHE A 77 -17.83 15.53 2.90
N ARG A 78 -18.84 16.38 2.64
CA ARG A 78 -20.26 15.96 2.67
C ARG A 78 -20.58 14.79 1.73
N ASN A 79 -19.81 14.69 0.63
CA ASN A 79 -19.93 13.68 -0.41
C ASN A 79 -18.98 12.49 -0.21
N SER A 80 -18.16 12.50 0.85
CA SER A 80 -17.32 11.38 1.29
C SER A 80 -18.19 10.23 1.84
N PRO A 81 -17.88 8.95 1.57
CA PRO A 81 -16.72 8.47 0.81
C PRO A 81 -16.93 8.43 -0.71
N TYR A 82 -15.83 8.70 -1.43
CA TYR A 82 -15.73 8.62 -2.89
C TYR A 82 -15.17 7.27 -3.32
N ARG A 83 -15.69 6.70 -4.40
CA ARG A 83 -15.08 5.56 -5.09
C ARG A 83 -14.53 5.99 -6.44
N VAL A 84 -13.25 5.73 -6.67
CA VAL A 84 -12.53 6.04 -7.91
C VAL A 84 -12.51 4.79 -8.77
N THR A 85 -13.33 4.76 -9.82
CA THR A 85 -13.54 3.57 -10.66
C THR A 85 -12.67 3.51 -11.91
N SER A 86 -12.07 4.64 -12.30
CA SER A 86 -11.16 4.74 -13.44
C SER A 86 -10.07 5.77 -13.17
N GLU A 87 -8.99 5.75 -13.97
CA GLU A 87 -7.85 6.65 -13.78
C GLU A 87 -8.32 8.10 -13.69
N LEU A 88 -7.90 8.77 -12.60
CA LEU A 88 -8.29 10.13 -12.26
C LEU A 88 -7.18 11.05 -12.74
N ILE A 89 -7.46 11.84 -13.76
CA ILE A 89 -6.46 12.69 -14.43
C ILE A 89 -6.84 14.15 -14.25
N VAL A 90 -5.96 14.96 -13.69
CA VAL A 90 -6.12 16.41 -13.58
C VAL A 90 -5.21 17.05 -14.62
N GLU A 91 -5.80 17.68 -15.63
CA GLU A 91 -5.03 18.28 -16.73
C GLU A 91 -4.28 19.55 -16.30
N ALA A 92 -3.30 19.94 -17.10
CA ALA A 92 -2.58 21.19 -16.89
C ALA A 92 -3.55 22.38 -16.92
N GLY A 93 -3.44 23.28 -15.93
CA GLY A 93 -4.35 24.42 -15.75
C GLY A 93 -5.55 24.14 -14.84
N ALA A 94 -5.88 22.88 -14.57
CA ALA A 94 -6.90 22.50 -13.59
C ALA A 94 -6.31 22.34 -12.19
N THR A 95 -7.14 22.61 -11.18
CA THR A 95 -6.83 22.40 -9.76
C THR A 95 -7.83 21.45 -9.12
N MET A 96 -7.34 20.35 -8.55
CA MET A 96 -8.13 19.46 -7.71
C MET A 96 -7.94 19.80 -6.25
N THR A 97 -9.02 20.22 -5.60
CA THR A 97 -9.06 20.51 -4.16
C THR A 97 -9.75 19.37 -3.43
N ILE A 98 -9.16 18.86 -2.36
CA ILE A 98 -9.70 17.79 -1.53
C ILE A 98 -9.88 18.35 -0.12
N GLU A 99 -11.12 18.38 0.38
CA GLU A 99 -11.41 18.84 1.73
C GLU A 99 -10.86 17.88 2.79
N THR A 100 -10.57 18.42 3.98
CA THR A 100 -10.15 17.64 5.16
C THR A 100 -11.14 16.51 5.48
N GLY A 101 -10.61 15.35 5.88
CA GLY A 101 -11.40 14.17 6.24
C GLY A 101 -12.05 13.42 5.07
N VAL A 102 -11.81 13.83 3.81
CA VAL A 102 -12.31 13.10 2.64
C VAL A 102 -11.67 11.72 2.57
N GLN A 103 -12.50 10.70 2.32
CA GLN A 103 -12.08 9.32 2.11
C GLN A 103 -12.29 8.96 0.63
N MET A 104 -11.24 8.44 0.02
CA MET A 104 -11.21 8.02 -1.37
C MET A 104 -10.83 6.54 -1.45
N TYR A 105 -11.68 5.76 -2.10
CA TYR A 105 -11.47 4.34 -2.34
C TYR A 105 -11.20 4.09 -3.82
N PHE A 106 -9.99 3.65 -4.15
CA PHE A 106 -9.54 3.40 -5.52
C PHE A 106 -9.75 1.94 -5.90
N ASP A 107 -10.39 1.69 -7.05
CA ASP A 107 -10.44 0.34 -7.60
C ASP A 107 -9.00 -0.16 -7.93
N THR A 108 -8.81 -1.47 -7.93
CA THR A 108 -7.50 -2.09 -8.19
C THR A 108 -6.93 -1.64 -9.55
N GLY A 109 -5.65 -1.25 -9.59
CA GLY A 109 -5.01 -0.75 -10.82
C GLY A 109 -5.32 0.72 -11.18
N VAL A 110 -6.24 1.36 -10.44
CA VAL A 110 -6.63 2.77 -10.67
C VAL A 110 -5.68 3.70 -9.92
N GLY A 111 -5.29 4.81 -10.55
CA GLY A 111 -4.39 5.81 -9.98
C GLY A 111 -4.90 7.23 -10.13
N LEU A 112 -4.16 8.15 -9.53
CA LEU A 112 -4.36 9.59 -9.63
C LEU A 112 -3.14 10.22 -10.31
N LYS A 113 -3.35 10.82 -11.48
CA LYS A 113 -2.33 11.54 -12.25
C LYS A 113 -2.62 13.03 -12.23
N ILE A 114 -1.68 13.82 -11.75
CA ILE A 114 -1.79 15.28 -11.63
C ILE A 114 -0.81 15.92 -12.61
N TYR A 115 -1.31 16.45 -13.72
CA TYR A 115 -0.56 17.35 -14.61
C TYR A 115 -0.75 18.83 -14.24
N GLY A 116 -1.87 19.14 -13.57
CA GLY A 116 -2.17 20.45 -13.01
C GLY A 116 -1.70 20.60 -11.57
N THR A 117 -2.60 21.10 -10.71
CA THR A 117 -2.34 21.36 -9.28
C THR A 117 -3.23 20.48 -8.40
N ILE A 118 -2.68 19.94 -7.30
CA ILE A 118 -3.46 19.26 -6.26
C ILE A 118 -3.35 20.02 -4.93
N ARG A 119 -4.49 20.27 -4.28
CA ARG A 119 -4.58 20.87 -2.94
C ARG A 119 -5.33 19.93 -2.02
N ALA A 120 -4.59 19.15 -1.23
CA ALA A 120 -5.12 18.17 -0.30
C ALA A 120 -4.55 18.44 1.10
N ILE A 121 -5.25 19.24 1.90
CA ILE A 121 -4.78 19.71 3.20
C ILE A 121 -5.77 19.21 4.27
N GLY A 122 -5.38 18.18 5.00
CA GLY A 122 -6.10 17.69 6.17
C GLY A 122 -5.70 18.42 7.45
N ASN A 123 -5.93 17.79 8.59
CA ASN A 123 -5.38 18.23 9.88
C ASN A 123 -5.11 17.00 10.79
N GLU A 124 -4.49 17.23 11.95
CA GLU A 124 -4.12 16.17 12.92
C GLU A 124 -5.29 15.26 13.34
N PHE A 125 -6.52 15.76 13.31
CA PHE A 125 -7.72 15.02 13.73
C PHE A 125 -8.50 14.41 12.56
N ALA A 126 -8.36 14.99 11.37
CA ALA A 126 -9.12 14.64 10.17
C ALA A 126 -8.18 14.59 8.95
N HIS A 127 -7.44 13.49 8.88
CA HIS A 127 -6.59 13.20 7.75
C HIS A 127 -7.44 12.88 6.51
N ILE A 128 -6.92 13.23 5.34
CA ILE A 128 -7.48 12.76 4.07
C ILE A 128 -7.01 11.31 3.87
N GLU A 129 -7.90 10.41 3.49
CA GLU A 129 -7.57 8.99 3.33
C GLU A 129 -7.69 8.55 1.88
N MET A 130 -6.61 7.96 1.34
CA MET A 130 -6.58 7.33 0.03
C MET A 130 -6.25 5.84 0.21
N LEU A 131 -7.26 5.01 -0.07
CA LEU A 131 -7.27 3.58 0.22
C LEU A 131 -7.73 2.81 -1.03
N PRO A 132 -7.40 1.53 -1.18
CA PRO A 132 -8.02 0.67 -2.18
C PRO A 132 -9.47 0.33 -1.81
N TYR A 133 -10.35 0.22 -2.80
CA TYR A 133 -11.73 -0.22 -2.62
C TYR A 133 -11.78 -1.73 -2.40
N GLN A 134 -12.22 -2.17 -1.21
CA GLN A 134 -12.35 -3.58 -0.86
C GLN A 134 -13.55 -3.86 0.04
N GLN A 135 -14.09 -5.08 -0.09
CA GLN A 135 -15.17 -5.59 0.77
C GLN A 135 -14.65 -6.20 2.08
N GLN A 136 -13.38 -6.59 2.16
CA GLN A 136 -12.79 -7.21 3.34
C GLN A 136 -11.31 -6.81 3.46
N LEU A 137 -10.99 -6.03 4.50
CA LEU A 137 -9.64 -5.56 4.80
C LEU A 137 -8.95 -6.66 5.62
N ASN A 138 -8.09 -7.46 4.99
CA ASN A 138 -7.14 -8.26 5.74
C ASN A 138 -5.75 -7.89 5.23
N TYR A 139 -5.35 -6.68 5.58
CA TYR A 139 -4.02 -6.19 5.28
C TYR A 139 -3.10 -6.49 6.45
N GLU A 140 -1.86 -6.83 6.12
CA GLU A 140 -0.81 -6.83 7.12
C GLU A 140 -0.53 -5.35 7.49
N ASP A 141 -0.93 -4.96 8.70
CA ASP A 141 -0.76 -3.60 9.24
C ASP A 141 0.71 -3.26 9.56
N THR A 142 1.65 -4.16 9.25
CA THR A 142 3.08 -3.92 9.36
C THR A 142 3.55 -3.04 8.20
N PHE A 143 4.03 -1.83 8.54
CA PHE A 143 4.64 -0.91 7.60
C PHE A 143 6.13 -1.24 7.44
N PRO A 144 6.70 -1.12 6.22
CA PRO A 144 8.13 -1.29 6.05
C PRO A 144 8.88 -0.14 6.75
N ASP A 145 9.98 -0.49 7.40
CA ASP A 145 10.89 0.49 7.99
C ASP A 145 11.83 1.13 6.96
N PHE A 146 11.58 0.92 5.67
CA PHE A 146 12.39 1.42 4.56
C PHE A 146 11.49 2.05 3.50
N LYS A 147 11.96 3.14 2.89
CA LYS A 147 11.28 3.81 1.76
C LYS A 147 12.27 4.44 0.79
N LEU A 148 11.80 4.72 -0.42
CA LEU A 148 12.49 5.51 -1.42
C LEU A 148 11.85 6.90 -1.54
N ILE A 149 12.67 7.95 -1.59
CA ILE A 149 12.24 9.34 -1.81
C ILE A 149 13.13 10.01 -2.87
N ASP A 150 12.79 11.22 -3.29
CA ASP A 150 13.59 12.06 -4.23
C ASP A 150 13.88 11.43 -5.61
N GLY A 151 13.25 10.29 -5.93
CA GLY A 151 13.43 9.63 -7.22
C GLY A 151 12.39 10.04 -8.25
N PRO A 152 12.68 9.83 -9.54
CA PRO A 152 11.75 10.16 -10.62
C PRO A 152 10.52 9.24 -10.65
N THR A 153 10.63 8.07 -10.02
CA THR A 153 9.58 7.07 -9.89
C THR A 153 9.64 6.50 -8.48
N VAL A 154 8.61 5.79 -8.04
CA VAL A 154 8.58 5.24 -6.67
C VAL A 154 9.48 4.01 -6.51
N ARG A 155 9.98 3.46 -7.62
CA ARG A 155 10.98 2.38 -7.65
C ARG A 155 12.39 2.90 -7.51
N GLN A 156 12.58 4.19 -7.73
CA GLN A 156 13.88 4.84 -7.75
C GLN A 156 13.90 5.87 -6.64
N GLY A 157 15.04 6.08 -6.02
CA GLY A 157 15.15 7.16 -5.04
C GLY A 157 16.22 6.92 -4.01
N ARG A 158 16.40 7.94 -3.17
CA ARG A 158 17.21 7.92 -1.97
C ARG A 158 16.58 6.95 -0.97
N LEU A 159 17.38 6.01 -0.48
CA LEU A 159 16.97 5.10 0.57
C LEU A 159 16.87 5.85 1.90
N GLN A 160 15.70 5.75 2.53
CA GLN A 160 15.50 6.15 3.92
C GLN A 160 15.11 4.97 4.78
N VAL A 161 15.61 4.98 6.02
CA VAL A 161 15.30 4.00 7.05
C VAL A 161 14.60 4.67 8.23
N LYS A 162 13.58 4.01 8.79
CA LYS A 162 12.92 4.36 10.03
C LYS A 162 13.70 3.74 11.18
N PHE A 163 14.37 4.57 11.98
CA PHE A 163 15.12 4.12 13.14
C PHE A 163 14.81 4.99 14.35
N ARG A 164 14.30 4.37 15.42
CA ARG A 164 13.81 5.05 16.64
C ARG A 164 12.77 6.14 16.31
N ASP A 165 11.75 5.75 15.54
CA ASP A 165 10.63 6.59 15.10
C ASP A 165 11.01 7.84 14.31
N ARG A 166 12.19 7.86 13.68
CA ARG A 166 12.63 8.93 12.79
C ARG A 166 13.14 8.37 11.48
N TRP A 167 12.72 9.00 10.38
CA TRP A 167 13.24 8.75 9.04
C TRP A 167 14.61 9.39 8.86
N ARG A 168 15.53 8.66 8.23
CA ARG A 168 16.93 9.07 8.06
C ARG A 168 17.43 8.64 6.69
N GLY A 169 18.14 9.51 5.99
CA GLY A 169 18.88 9.17 4.76
C GLY A 169 20.03 8.21 5.06
N VAL A 170 20.24 7.22 4.20
CA VAL A 170 21.28 6.21 4.38
C VAL A 170 22.55 6.61 3.64
N CYS A 171 23.67 6.77 4.35
CA CYS A 171 24.98 7.02 3.76
C CYS A 171 25.87 5.76 3.83
N SER A 172 26.70 5.54 2.82
CA SER A 172 27.46 4.29 2.68
C SER A 172 28.88 4.32 3.26
N ALA A 173 29.33 5.46 3.80
CA ALA A 173 30.66 5.66 4.42
C ALA A 173 31.79 4.87 3.73
N LEU A 174 32.27 5.38 2.60
CA LEU A 174 33.40 4.89 1.79
C LEU A 174 33.18 3.51 1.10
N THR A 175 31.94 3.02 1.11
CA THR A 175 31.31 1.83 0.47
C THR A 175 31.85 0.45 0.85
N ASN A 176 30.97 -0.44 1.35
CA ASN A 176 31.02 -1.89 1.11
C ASN A 176 29.59 -2.46 0.89
N TRP A 177 28.77 -1.73 0.13
CA TRP A 177 27.50 -2.28 -0.35
C TRP A 177 27.75 -3.20 -1.53
N THR A 178 27.28 -4.43 -1.41
CA THR A 178 27.29 -5.42 -2.49
C THR A 178 25.96 -5.38 -3.24
N SER A 179 25.92 -6.03 -4.41
CA SER A 179 24.66 -6.24 -5.12
C SER A 179 23.62 -6.96 -4.25
N VAL A 180 24.05 -7.94 -3.45
CA VAL A 180 23.17 -8.67 -2.51
C VAL A 180 22.53 -7.70 -1.51
N ASP A 181 23.29 -6.76 -0.96
CA ASP A 181 22.74 -5.78 -0.01
C ASP A 181 21.67 -4.90 -0.66
N THR A 182 21.90 -4.45 -1.90
CA THR A 182 20.91 -3.65 -2.65
C THR A 182 19.63 -4.44 -2.96
N GLN A 183 19.76 -5.74 -3.23
CA GLN A 183 18.63 -6.62 -3.47
C GLN A 183 17.80 -6.82 -2.20
N VAL A 184 18.46 -7.07 -1.07
CA VAL A 184 17.79 -7.24 0.23
C VAL A 184 17.14 -5.94 0.69
N ALA A 185 17.76 -4.78 0.43
CA ALA A 185 17.13 -3.49 0.69
C ALA A 185 15.82 -3.31 -0.10
N CYS A 186 15.79 -3.67 -1.38
CA CYS A 186 14.56 -3.66 -2.18
C CYS A 186 13.52 -4.67 -1.70
N LYS A 187 13.94 -5.88 -1.28
CA LYS A 187 13.05 -6.86 -0.65
C LYS A 187 12.41 -6.37 0.64
N SER A 188 13.14 -5.57 1.42
CA SER A 188 12.65 -4.95 2.66
C SER A 188 11.48 -3.98 2.42
N MET A 189 11.37 -3.45 1.21
CA MET A 189 10.27 -2.57 0.77
C MET A 189 9.19 -3.33 -0.01
N GLY A 190 9.32 -4.65 -0.13
CA GLY A 190 8.34 -5.53 -0.76
C GLY A 190 8.59 -5.83 -2.24
N TYR A 191 9.69 -5.36 -2.85
CA TYR A 191 10.06 -5.71 -4.23
C TYR A 191 10.75 -7.08 -4.29
N SER A 192 10.77 -7.77 -5.43
CA SER A 192 11.52 -9.04 -5.52
C SER A 192 13.04 -8.85 -5.62
N ASP A 193 13.47 -7.76 -6.23
CA ASP A 193 14.85 -7.55 -6.65
C ASP A 193 15.18 -6.05 -6.79
N GLY A 194 16.45 -5.73 -6.97
CA GLY A 194 16.91 -4.36 -7.17
C GLY A 194 18.41 -4.20 -7.29
N ALA A 195 18.84 -2.98 -7.58
CA ALA A 195 20.25 -2.61 -7.65
C ALA A 195 20.48 -1.17 -7.20
N PHE A 196 21.77 -0.83 -7.07
CA PHE A 196 22.23 0.53 -6.96
C PHE A 196 21.74 1.36 -8.17
N TYR A 197 21.27 2.57 -7.90
CA TYR A 197 20.80 3.52 -8.92
C TYR A 197 21.75 4.70 -9.09
N THR A 198 21.86 5.55 -8.07
CA THR A 198 22.68 6.76 -8.09
C THR A 198 23.00 7.20 -6.67
N TRP A 199 23.96 8.12 -6.55
CA TRP A 199 24.18 8.89 -5.35
C TRP A 199 23.25 10.11 -5.32
N PHE A 200 22.65 10.37 -4.18
CA PHE A 200 21.84 11.56 -3.93
C PHE A 200 22.60 12.51 -3.01
N ARG A 201 22.83 13.76 -3.47
CA ARG A 201 23.41 14.78 -2.62
C ARG A 201 22.64 14.89 -1.31
N ARG A 202 23.35 14.86 -0.19
CA ARG A 202 22.70 14.95 1.12
C ARG A 202 22.02 16.30 1.26
N ASN A 203 20.73 16.27 1.57
CA ASN A 203 20.03 17.42 2.12
C ASN A 203 20.12 17.34 3.64
N ASN A 204 20.47 18.42 4.32
CA ASN A 204 20.74 18.43 5.76
C ASN A 204 19.46 18.37 6.62
N ASP A 205 18.32 18.05 6.01
CA ASP A 205 16.99 18.08 6.61
C ASP A 205 16.75 16.86 7.51
N THR A 206 17.56 15.80 7.33
CA THR A 206 17.49 14.59 8.18
C THR A 206 18.86 14.21 8.72
N TYR A 207 18.91 13.79 9.98
CA TYR A 207 20.11 13.21 10.57
C TYR A 207 20.49 11.93 9.82
N PRO A 208 21.74 11.80 9.36
CA PRO A 208 22.13 10.66 8.54
C PRO A 208 22.12 9.35 9.33
N PHE A 209 21.91 8.26 8.61
CA PHE A 209 22.04 6.89 9.08
C PHE A 209 23.22 6.23 8.36
N VAL A 210 24.27 5.94 9.10
CA VAL A 210 25.52 5.44 8.53
C VAL A 210 25.46 3.93 8.39
N MET A 211 25.56 3.45 7.16
CA MET A 211 25.47 2.03 6.82
C MET A 211 26.63 1.61 5.90
N PRO A 212 27.83 1.36 6.45
CA PRO A 212 29.00 1.06 5.66
C PRO A 212 29.02 -0.36 5.12
N VAL A 213 28.61 -1.33 5.95
CA VAL A 213 28.68 -2.77 5.61
C VAL A 213 27.40 -3.47 6.09
N PRO A 214 26.35 -3.57 5.25
CA PRO A 214 25.15 -4.32 5.61
C PRO A 214 25.44 -5.81 5.82
N GLY A 215 26.26 -6.41 4.94
CA GLY A 215 26.72 -7.80 5.08
C GLY A 215 25.59 -8.81 4.94
N CYS A 216 24.66 -8.55 4.02
CA CYS A 216 23.50 -9.39 3.77
C CYS A 216 23.86 -10.68 3.04
N ARG A 217 23.03 -11.70 3.25
CA ARG A 217 23.02 -12.96 2.51
C ARG A 217 21.84 -12.98 1.54
N PRO A 218 21.91 -13.73 0.43
CA PRO A 218 20.79 -13.83 -0.52
C PRO A 218 19.48 -14.36 0.09
N ALA A 219 19.57 -15.08 1.21
CA ALA A 219 18.44 -15.62 1.95
C ALA A 219 17.75 -14.61 2.89
N ASP A 220 18.41 -13.47 3.17
CA ASP A 220 17.86 -12.44 4.05
C ASP A 220 16.66 -11.78 3.35
N LYS A 221 15.60 -11.53 4.12
CA LYS A 221 14.36 -10.94 3.61
C LYS A 221 14.29 -9.45 3.90
N ASN A 222 14.89 -9.02 5.00
CA ASN A 222 14.92 -7.64 5.44
C ASN A 222 16.37 -7.18 5.68
N LEU A 223 16.65 -5.90 5.45
CA LEU A 223 17.95 -5.30 5.69
C LEU A 223 18.32 -5.34 7.18
N TRP A 224 17.32 -5.35 8.07
CA TRP A 224 17.52 -5.58 9.51
C TRP A 224 18.00 -7.00 9.85
N ASP A 225 17.79 -7.98 8.98
CA ASP A 225 18.24 -9.37 9.19
C ASP A 225 19.73 -9.54 8.87
N CYS A 226 20.33 -8.58 8.17
CA CYS A 226 21.71 -8.68 7.72
C CYS A 226 22.69 -8.61 8.89
N HIS A 227 23.83 -9.28 8.78
CA HIS A 227 24.80 -9.42 9.88
C HIS A 227 25.31 -8.06 10.41
N GLY A 228 25.44 -7.06 9.54
CA GLY A 228 25.82 -5.69 9.92
C GLY A 228 24.84 -5.03 10.92
N PHE A 229 23.60 -5.53 11.00
CA PHE A 229 22.53 -5.01 11.84
C PHE A 229 22.24 -5.82 13.10
N ALA A 230 22.96 -6.93 13.33
CA ALA A 230 22.73 -7.79 14.50
C ALA A 230 22.87 -7.08 15.86
N LYS A 231 23.48 -5.89 15.92
CA LYS A 231 23.66 -5.07 17.13
C LYS A 231 23.20 -3.64 16.91
N LEU A 232 21.89 -3.41 17.03
CA LEU A 232 21.25 -2.10 16.82
C LEU A 232 21.88 -0.97 17.66
N ASP A 233 22.35 -1.26 18.86
CA ASP A 233 22.97 -0.26 19.76
C ASP A 233 24.35 0.23 19.31
N LYS A 234 24.97 -0.46 18.34
CA LYS A 234 26.28 -0.08 17.80
C LYS A 234 26.19 0.73 16.51
N ILE A 235 24.98 1.00 16.03
CA ILE A 235 24.76 1.80 14.83
C ILE A 235 25.05 3.25 15.18
N PRO A 236 26.09 3.87 14.58
CA PRO A 236 26.50 5.19 14.99
C PRO A 236 25.55 6.23 14.39
N LEU A 237 25.02 7.10 15.25
CA LEU A 237 24.11 8.19 14.90
C LEU A 237 24.80 9.53 15.22
N SER A 238 25.38 10.18 14.21
CA SER A 238 26.00 11.49 14.33
C SER A 238 26.04 12.17 12.97
N GLU A 239 25.77 13.47 12.96
CA GLU A 239 25.74 14.34 11.77
C GLU A 239 27.06 14.28 10.99
N ASN A 240 28.19 14.17 11.69
CA ASN A 240 29.52 14.26 11.09
C ASN A 240 30.08 12.90 10.62
N LEU A 241 29.39 11.79 10.88
CA LEU A 241 29.91 10.46 10.55
C LEU A 241 29.99 10.21 9.05
N CYS A 242 29.07 10.79 8.27
CA CYS A 242 29.08 10.62 6.82
C CYS A 242 30.05 11.58 6.12
N GLN A 243 30.79 12.45 6.83
CA GLN A 243 31.86 13.32 6.29
C GLN A 243 31.52 14.05 4.96
N GLY A 244 30.25 14.41 4.74
CA GLY A 244 29.82 15.06 3.49
C GLY A 244 29.55 14.12 2.31
N GLU A 245 29.55 12.80 2.52
CA GLU A 245 29.20 11.81 1.49
C GLU A 245 27.74 11.93 1.05
N ASP A 246 27.42 11.41 -0.13
CA ASP A 246 26.07 11.33 -0.64
C ASP A 246 25.29 10.15 -0.03
N ASP A 247 23.97 10.23 -0.09
CA ASP A 247 23.10 9.15 0.35
C ASP A 247 22.89 8.15 -0.79
N ILE A 248 22.71 6.87 -0.44
CA ILE A 248 22.55 5.79 -1.41
C ILE A 248 21.17 5.84 -2.06
N GLY A 249 21.16 5.75 -3.39
CA GLY A 249 19.97 5.59 -4.19
C GLY A 249 19.84 4.18 -4.75
N LEU A 250 18.62 3.63 -4.72
CA LEU A 250 18.31 2.31 -5.25
C LEU A 250 17.32 2.39 -6.40
N TYR A 251 17.33 1.36 -7.24
CA TYR A 251 16.30 1.05 -8.22
C TYR A 251 15.77 -0.35 -7.94
N CYS A 252 14.49 -0.46 -7.58
CA CYS A 252 13.85 -1.72 -7.22
C CYS A 252 12.89 -2.20 -8.30
N TRP A 253 12.78 -3.52 -8.49
CA TRP A 253 11.88 -4.10 -9.50
C TRP A 253 11.41 -5.52 -9.17
N GLY A 254 10.54 -6.00 -10.06
CA GLY A 254 9.99 -7.35 -10.06
C GLY A 254 8.88 -7.55 -9.03
N GLN A 255 8.32 -8.75 -9.02
CA GLN A 255 7.03 -9.02 -8.40
C GLN A 255 7.02 -8.76 -6.89
N PRO A 256 5.94 -8.18 -6.34
CA PRO A 256 5.82 -7.97 -4.92
C PRO A 256 5.90 -9.27 -4.13
N THR A 257 6.64 -9.25 -3.02
CA THR A 257 6.91 -10.43 -2.20
C THR A 257 5.87 -10.66 -1.09
N PHE A 258 4.95 -9.73 -0.89
CA PHE A 258 3.92 -9.76 0.17
C PHE A 258 2.54 -10.15 -0.37
N THR A 259 1.65 -10.66 0.47
CA THR A 259 0.30 -11.08 0.06
C THR A 259 -0.67 -9.89 -0.09
N GLY A 260 -1.65 -9.98 -1.00
CA GLY A 260 -2.66 -8.93 -1.20
C GLY A 260 -2.22 -7.73 -2.06
N TRP A 261 -0.98 -7.75 -2.55
CA TRP A 261 -0.45 -6.74 -3.49
C TRP A 261 -1.34 -6.53 -4.73
N ALA A 262 -1.94 -7.60 -5.25
CA ALA A 262 -2.81 -7.57 -6.42
C ALA A 262 -4.11 -6.79 -6.22
N LYS A 263 -4.38 -6.29 -5.01
CA LYS A 263 -5.53 -5.43 -4.72
C LYS A 263 -5.16 -3.98 -4.43
N HIS A 264 -3.88 -3.65 -4.49
CA HIS A 264 -3.41 -2.28 -4.34
C HIS A 264 -3.89 -1.44 -5.52
N TRP A 265 -3.91 -0.14 -5.31
CA TRP A 265 -4.21 0.84 -6.35
C TRP A 265 -2.91 1.43 -6.88
N LYS A 266 -2.93 2.10 -8.03
CA LYS A 266 -1.71 2.52 -8.74
C LYS A 266 -0.92 3.60 -7.98
N GLY A 267 -1.60 4.38 -7.14
CA GLY A 267 -0.99 5.47 -6.39
C GLY A 267 -1.20 6.84 -7.01
N LEU A 268 -0.53 7.83 -6.42
CA LEU A 268 -0.52 9.23 -6.82
C LEU A 268 0.75 9.53 -7.62
N GLN A 269 0.59 10.13 -8.80
CA GLN A 269 1.67 10.56 -9.66
C GLN A 269 1.49 12.04 -10.01
N ILE A 270 2.53 12.84 -9.78
CA ILE A 270 2.53 14.27 -10.05
C ILE A 270 3.53 14.55 -11.15
N TYR A 271 3.06 15.12 -12.26
CA TYR A 271 3.83 15.33 -13.48
C TYR A 271 3.94 16.81 -13.78
N ASN A 272 5.18 17.34 -13.73
CA ASN A 272 5.49 18.71 -14.13
C ASN A 272 4.52 19.76 -13.54
N SER A 273 4.16 19.61 -12.25
CA SER A 273 3.19 20.50 -11.63
C SER A 273 3.67 21.96 -11.66
N PRO A 274 2.74 22.92 -11.81
CA PRO A 274 3.05 24.34 -11.71
C PRO A 274 3.73 24.68 -10.38
N TYR A 275 4.64 25.65 -10.43
CA TYR A 275 5.36 26.17 -9.27
C TYR A 275 5.42 27.70 -9.35
N HIS A 276 5.66 28.35 -8.22
CA HIS A 276 5.92 29.78 -8.13
C HIS A 276 7.25 30.03 -7.43
N TYR A 277 7.76 31.25 -7.54
CA TYR A 277 9.00 31.65 -6.88
C TYR A 277 8.68 32.36 -5.57
N VAL A 278 9.37 31.96 -4.50
CA VAL A 278 9.28 32.59 -3.18
C VAL A 278 10.65 33.05 -2.71
N HIS A 279 10.70 34.20 -2.05
CA HIS A 279 11.94 34.71 -1.48
C HIS A 279 12.25 33.97 -0.18
N LEU A 280 13.46 33.41 -0.08
CA LEU A 280 13.88 32.69 1.13
C LEU A 280 14.39 33.64 2.22
N ASP A 281 14.90 34.80 1.81
CA ASP A 281 15.47 35.79 2.73
C ASP A 281 14.67 37.10 2.72
N PRO A 282 14.61 37.82 3.86
CA PRO A 282 13.99 39.15 3.94
C PRO A 282 14.59 40.16 2.95
N ASP A 283 15.86 39.98 2.60
CA ASP A 283 16.60 40.86 1.69
C ASP A 283 16.30 40.58 0.20
N MET A 284 15.42 39.60 -0.09
CA MET A 284 14.92 39.25 -1.44
C MET A 284 15.98 38.80 -2.45
N VAL A 285 17.20 38.47 -2.00
CA VAL A 285 18.33 38.09 -2.86
C VAL A 285 18.24 36.63 -3.32
N SER A 286 17.66 35.77 -2.49
CA SER A 286 17.50 34.34 -2.74
C SER A 286 16.04 34.03 -3.10
N VAL A 287 15.87 33.19 -4.11
CA VAL A 287 14.55 32.74 -4.58
C VAL A 287 14.54 31.22 -4.67
N ALA A 288 13.53 30.61 -4.07
CA ALA A 288 13.25 29.19 -4.19
C ALA A 288 12.04 28.96 -5.09
N ARG A 289 12.00 27.79 -5.71
CA ARG A 289 10.80 27.30 -6.39
C ARG A 289 9.96 26.59 -5.34
N GLU A 290 8.70 26.97 -5.25
CA GLU A 290 7.73 26.33 -4.38
C GLU A 290 6.60 25.77 -5.26
N SER A 291 6.31 24.48 -5.13
CA SER A 291 5.21 23.88 -5.89
C SER A 291 3.87 24.55 -5.57
N ASN A 292 2.99 24.65 -6.55
CA ASN A 292 1.61 25.10 -6.30
C ASN A 292 0.76 23.98 -5.67
N SER A 293 1.21 22.73 -5.81
CA SER A 293 0.57 21.58 -5.19
C SER A 293 0.94 21.50 -3.72
N ARG A 294 -0.04 21.19 -2.87
CA ARG A 294 0.11 21.04 -1.41
C ARG A 294 -0.59 19.78 -0.95
N ILE A 295 0.16 18.93 -0.24
CA ILE A 295 -0.34 17.68 0.34
C ILE A 295 0.12 17.60 1.79
N GLU A 296 -0.82 17.75 2.71
CA GLU A 296 -0.58 17.79 4.15
C GLU A 296 -1.64 16.97 4.88
N PHE A 297 -1.25 16.29 5.96
CA PHE A 297 -2.14 15.44 6.78
C PHE A 297 -2.97 14.46 5.93
N LEU A 298 -2.29 13.69 5.09
CA LEU A 298 -2.90 12.78 4.13
C LEU A 298 -2.27 11.38 4.24
N ASN A 299 -3.13 10.37 4.35
CA ASN A 299 -2.78 8.96 4.46
C ASN A 299 -2.95 8.27 3.09
N ILE A 300 -1.85 7.86 2.45
CA ILE A 300 -1.85 7.06 1.20
C ILE A 300 -1.48 5.62 1.55
N MET A 301 -2.51 4.78 1.65
CA MET A 301 -2.32 3.39 2.07
C MET A 301 -2.50 2.44 0.89
N TYR A 302 -1.69 1.39 0.86
CA TYR A 302 -1.77 0.29 -0.12
C TYR A 302 -1.76 0.77 -1.58
N ALA A 303 -0.96 1.81 -1.86
CA ALA A 303 -0.64 2.23 -3.23
C ALA A 303 0.56 1.41 -3.73
N GLY A 304 0.59 1.12 -5.04
CA GLY A 304 1.65 0.29 -5.57
C GLY A 304 1.36 -0.51 -6.84
N TYR A 305 0.12 -0.58 -7.32
CA TYR A 305 -0.19 -1.62 -8.29
C TYR A 305 -1.00 -1.09 -9.45
N ASP A 306 -0.45 -1.26 -10.64
CA ASP A 306 -1.00 -0.78 -11.91
C ASP A 306 -1.88 -1.80 -12.64
N GLY A 307 -2.01 -3.03 -12.13
CA GLY A 307 -2.89 -4.07 -12.68
C GLY A 307 -2.43 -4.70 -14.00
N LEU A 308 -1.46 -4.11 -14.71
CA LEU A 308 -1.17 -4.41 -16.11
C LEU A 308 0.29 -4.82 -16.37
N SER A 309 1.16 -4.81 -15.36
CA SER A 309 2.58 -5.04 -15.56
C SER A 309 3.13 -6.16 -14.67
N PHE A 310 3.70 -7.20 -15.29
CA PHE A 310 4.68 -8.09 -14.65
C PHE A 310 5.93 -7.32 -14.17
N PHE A 311 6.08 -6.08 -14.63
CA PHE A 311 6.99 -5.08 -14.12
C PHE A 311 6.19 -4.16 -13.21
N THR A 312 6.06 -4.50 -11.92
CA THR A 312 5.21 -3.78 -10.97
C THR A 312 5.69 -2.37 -10.66
N ASP A 313 5.06 -1.38 -11.29
CA ASP A 313 5.18 0.02 -10.87
C ASP A 313 4.37 0.17 -9.61
N ASN A 314 5.10 0.12 -8.51
CA ASN A 314 4.94 0.93 -7.30
C ASN A 314 4.90 0.08 -6.00
N ILE A 315 5.56 0.50 -4.94
CA ILE A 315 5.14 0.13 -3.58
C ILE A 315 5.31 1.40 -2.78
N LEU A 316 4.18 2.02 -2.44
CA LEU A 316 4.10 3.13 -1.52
C LEU A 316 3.03 2.79 -0.50
N LYS A 317 3.45 2.20 0.62
CA LYS A 317 2.72 2.42 1.87
C LYS A 317 3.21 3.78 2.40
N ILE A 318 2.65 4.89 1.91
CA ILE A 318 2.94 6.23 2.45
C ILE A 318 2.03 6.46 3.66
N VAL A 319 2.57 6.21 4.84
CA VAL A 319 2.09 6.91 6.04
C VAL A 319 2.78 8.27 6.03
N THR A 320 2.08 9.23 5.41
CA THR A 320 1.99 10.63 5.82
C THR A 320 3.27 11.29 6.25
N TYR A 321 4.01 11.98 5.36
CA TYR A 321 4.80 13.17 5.74
C TYR A 321 4.93 14.11 4.55
N TYR A 322 4.80 15.41 4.84
CA TYR A 322 5.04 16.59 4.00
C TYR A 322 5.72 16.28 2.66
N VAL A 323 4.95 16.38 1.58
CA VAL A 323 5.56 16.52 0.26
C VAL A 323 5.72 18.03 0.04
N GLU A 324 6.81 18.60 0.53
CA GLU A 324 7.35 19.80 -0.10
C GLU A 324 7.97 19.35 -1.43
N ILE A 325 7.33 19.75 -2.53
CA ILE A 325 7.84 19.60 -3.90
C ILE A 325 8.53 20.89 -4.29
#